data_AF-A0A7V9DL54-F1
#
_entry.id   AF-A0A7V9DL54-F1
#
_cell.length_a   1.000
_cell.length_b   1.000
_cell.length_c   1.000
_cell.angle_alpha   90.00
_cell.angle_beta   90.00
_cell.angle_gamma   90.00
#
_symmetry.space_group_name_H-M   'P 1'
#
loop_
_entity.id
_entity.type
_entity.pdbx_description
1 polymer ?
#
loop_
_entity_poly.entity_id
_entity_poly.type
_entity_poly.pdbx_seq_one_letter_code
_entity_poly.pdbx_strand_id
1 'polypeptide(L)'
;MVEPPRSLDGLAMFPLGQVLLPTTVMELHVFEPRYRQLVIDCLGADRDPPQFGTVLIERGSEVGGGDQRASTGVMAEMRQVQALDGGRYALLAVGMRRIRVVDWLHDDPYPRARFEEWEDPDIADPTLTETLAATRRHAEIVRELMQGTGREPALDQLVSDEAPEVAAYQIAAQLPIGPSDRLGLLTAPTIKERFARLDRALDDLESVLRFGLT
;
A
#
# COMPACT_ATOMS: atom_id res chain seq x y z
N MET A 1 14.01 -10.58 -26.31
CA MET A 1 14.10 -11.66 -25.30
C MET A 1 13.60 -11.06 -24.00
N VAL A 2 12.49 -11.56 -23.46
CA VAL A 2 11.95 -11.11 -22.18
C VAL A 2 12.80 -11.77 -21.09
N GLU A 3 13.40 -10.99 -20.18
CA GLU A 3 14.11 -11.55 -19.03
C GLU A 3 13.14 -12.41 -18.21
N PRO A 4 13.54 -13.60 -17.75
CA PRO A 4 12.67 -14.44 -16.93
C PRO A 4 12.35 -13.71 -15.62
N PRO A 5 11.11 -13.83 -15.09
CA PRO A 5 10.75 -13.20 -13.81
C PRO A 5 11.69 -13.70 -12.71
N ARG A 6 12.31 -12.77 -11.98
CA ARG A 6 13.24 -13.07 -10.88
C ARG A 6 12.49 -13.65 -9.66
N SER A 7 12.13 -14.93 -9.73
CA SER A 7 12.24 -15.95 -8.66
C SER A 7 11.48 -17.22 -9.09
N LEU A 8 12.11 -18.39 -9.00
CA LEU A 8 11.48 -19.68 -9.36
C LEU A 8 10.48 -20.16 -8.30
N ASP A 9 10.54 -19.63 -7.08
CA ASP A 9 9.75 -20.11 -5.93
C ASP A 9 8.52 -19.25 -5.61
N GLY A 10 8.32 -18.12 -6.29
CA GLY A 10 7.21 -17.20 -6.01
C GLY A 10 7.35 -16.46 -4.68
N LEU A 11 6.75 -15.28 -4.61
CA LEU A 11 6.77 -14.40 -3.45
C LEU A 11 5.81 -14.91 -2.38
N ALA A 12 6.24 -14.87 -1.12
CA ALA A 12 5.35 -15.07 0.01
C ALA A 12 4.33 -13.92 0.09
N MET A 13 3.04 -14.25 0.15
CA MET A 13 1.95 -13.29 0.10
C MET A 13 1.18 -13.29 1.42
N PHE A 14 0.85 -12.10 1.90
CA PHE A 14 0.03 -11.84 3.07
C PHE A 14 -1.17 -10.96 2.66
N PRO A 15 -2.23 -11.56 2.10
CA PRO A 15 -3.46 -10.83 1.76
C PRO A 15 -4.14 -10.25 3.00
N LEU A 16 -4.67 -9.04 2.90
CA LEU A 16 -5.29 -8.30 4.00
C LEU A 16 -6.58 -7.60 3.55
N GLY A 17 -7.47 -7.28 4.47
CA GLY A 17 -8.69 -6.49 4.25
C GLY A 17 -8.45 -5.00 4.08
N GLN A 18 -7.19 -4.56 4.02
CA GLN A 18 -6.78 -3.17 3.81
C GLN A 18 -5.72 -3.06 2.72
N VAL A 19 -5.73 -1.92 2.02
CA VAL A 19 -4.74 -1.59 0.99
C VAL A 19 -3.53 -0.93 1.65
N LEU A 20 -2.37 -1.58 1.57
CA LEU A 20 -1.10 -0.93 1.85
C LEU A 20 -0.73 0.00 0.67
N LEU A 21 -0.27 1.21 0.97
CA LEU A 21 0.29 2.11 -0.05
C LEU A 21 1.82 2.15 0.09
N PRO A 22 2.56 2.40 -1.01
CA PRO A 22 3.98 2.70 -0.93
C PRO A 22 4.29 3.78 0.12
N THR A 23 5.42 3.63 0.81
CA THR A 23 5.93 4.42 1.94
C THR A 23 5.13 4.35 3.25
N THR A 24 3.98 3.68 3.26
CA THR A 24 3.17 3.58 4.48
C THR A 24 3.61 2.42 5.37
N VAL A 25 3.51 2.66 6.68
CA VAL A 25 3.79 1.65 7.71
C VAL A 25 2.55 0.81 7.95
N MET A 26 2.77 -0.48 8.17
CA MET A 26 1.75 -1.43 8.59
C MET A 26 2.24 -2.23 9.79
N GLU A 27 1.41 -2.29 10.81
CA GLU A 27 1.64 -3.08 12.02
C GLU A 27 0.76 -4.33 11.98
N LEU A 28 1.36 -5.49 12.19
CA LEU A 28 0.69 -6.78 12.15
C LEU A 28 0.95 -7.57 13.44
N HIS A 29 -0.13 -8.12 13.99
CA HIS A 29 -0.06 -9.15 15.03
C HIS A 29 -0.30 -10.52 14.38
N VAL A 30 0.78 -11.28 14.18
CA VAL A 30 0.75 -12.55 13.46
C VAL A 30 0.58 -13.70 14.43
N PHE A 31 -0.59 -14.36 14.37
CA PHE A 31 -0.92 -15.49 15.23
C PHE A 31 -1.30 -16.77 14.48
N GLU A 32 -1.79 -16.66 13.24
CA GLU A 32 -2.16 -17.84 12.45
C GLU A 32 -0.94 -18.71 12.11
N PRO A 33 -1.02 -20.06 12.25
CA PRO A 33 0.08 -20.98 11.92
C PRO A 33 0.74 -20.73 10.56
N ARG A 34 -0.05 -20.54 9.50
CA ARG A 34 0.45 -20.27 8.15
C ARG A 34 1.29 -19.00 8.06
N TYR A 35 0.83 -17.91 8.67
CA TYR A 35 1.54 -16.63 8.61
C TYR A 35 2.73 -16.55 9.58
N ARG A 36 2.71 -17.32 10.67
CA ARG A 36 3.92 -17.54 11.49
C ARG A 36 5.02 -18.21 10.67
N GLN A 37 4.66 -19.21 9.86
CA GLN A 37 5.62 -19.85 8.95
C GLN A 37 6.12 -18.85 7.89
N LEU A 38 5.24 -18.02 7.33
CA LEU A 38 5.63 -16.93 6.41
C LEU A 38 6.70 -16.03 7.03
N VAL A 39 6.52 -15.58 8.27
CA VAL A 39 7.50 -14.72 8.97
C VAL A 39 8.84 -15.44 9.12
N ILE A 40 8.83 -16.71 9.54
CA ILE A 40 10.05 -17.52 9.68
C ILE A 40 10.78 -17.66 8.34
N ASP A 41 10.05 -17.98 7.27
CA ASP A 41 10.62 -18.18 5.94
C ASP A 41 11.17 -16.87 5.36
N CYS A 42 10.48 -15.75 5.55
CA CYS A 42 10.97 -14.43 5.15
C CYS A 42 12.25 -14.06 5.90
N LEU A 43 12.33 -14.29 7.21
CA LEU A 43 13.53 -14.02 8.02
C LEU A 43 14.71 -14.94 7.67
N GLY A 44 14.45 -16.15 7.18
CA GLY A 44 15.47 -17.10 6.75
C GLY A 44 15.91 -16.94 5.29
N ALA A 45 15.24 -16.09 4.51
CA ALA A 45 15.58 -15.84 3.12
C ALA A 45 16.85 -14.98 2.99
N ASP A 46 17.59 -15.16 1.89
CA ASP A 46 18.77 -14.33 1.56
C ASP A 46 18.34 -12.96 1.00
N ARG A 47 17.59 -12.20 1.80
CA ARG A 47 17.14 -10.83 1.52
C ARG A 47 17.21 -10.00 2.80
N ASP A 48 17.89 -8.86 2.72
CA ASP A 48 17.99 -7.90 3.80
C ASP A 48 17.58 -6.51 3.29
N PRO A 49 16.47 -5.91 3.78
CA PRO A 49 15.55 -6.47 4.78
C PRO A 49 14.67 -7.61 4.21
N PRO A 50 14.09 -8.47 5.09
CA PRO A 50 13.10 -9.47 4.69
C PRO A 50 11.87 -8.85 4.05
N GLN A 51 11.25 -9.53 3.08
CA GLN A 51 10.14 -8.99 2.29
C GLN A 51 9.00 -9.98 2.08
N PHE A 52 7.79 -9.47 1.92
CA PHE A 52 6.59 -10.21 1.50
C PHE A 52 5.70 -9.32 0.63
N GLY A 53 4.84 -9.91 -0.20
CA GLY A 53 3.82 -9.18 -0.93
C GLY A 53 2.51 -9.10 -0.15
N THR A 54 1.77 -8.01 -0.29
CA THR A 54 0.42 -7.89 0.26
C THR A 54 -0.53 -7.33 -0.79
N VAL A 55 -1.77 -7.83 -0.80
CA VAL A 55 -2.86 -7.44 -1.71
C VAL A 55 -4.13 -7.30 -0.90
N LEU A 56 -5.08 -6.51 -1.42
CA LEU A 56 -6.41 -6.42 -0.83
C LEU A 56 -7.17 -7.74 -1.01
N ILE A 57 -7.87 -8.18 0.03
CA ILE A 57 -8.93 -9.17 -0.04
C ILE A 57 -10.20 -8.43 -0.47
N GLU A 58 -10.61 -8.64 -1.72
CA GLU A 58 -11.80 -8.02 -2.30
C GLU A 58 -13.09 -8.68 -1.79
N ARG A 59 -13.06 -9.99 -1.51
CA ARG A 59 -14.17 -10.74 -0.89
C ARG A 59 -13.63 -11.90 -0.04
N GLY A 60 -14.28 -12.17 1.08
CA GLY A 60 -13.89 -13.24 2.00
C GLY A 60 -13.31 -12.69 3.31
N SER A 61 -12.58 -13.53 4.04
CA SER A 61 -11.94 -13.17 5.31
C SER A 61 -10.42 -13.35 5.23
N GLU A 62 -9.70 -12.51 5.98
CA GLU A 62 -8.24 -12.65 6.20
C GLU A 62 -7.88 -14.00 6.83
N VAL A 63 -8.82 -14.59 7.58
CA VAL A 63 -8.64 -15.83 8.33
C VAL A 63 -9.31 -16.99 7.59
N GLY A 64 -8.62 -18.13 7.51
CA GLY A 64 -9.19 -19.40 7.02
C GLY A 64 -9.09 -19.64 5.50
N GLY A 65 -8.68 -18.65 4.71
CA GLY A 65 -8.46 -18.80 3.26
C GLY A 65 -9.75 -18.81 2.42
N GLY A 66 -9.61 -19.06 1.10
CA GLY A 66 -10.74 -19.02 0.15
C GLY A 66 -11.20 -17.61 -0.24
N ASP A 67 -10.34 -16.62 -0.01
CA ASP A 67 -10.53 -15.22 -0.34
C ASP A 67 -10.38 -14.93 -1.84
N GLN A 68 -11.10 -13.92 -2.33
CA GLN A 68 -10.84 -13.29 -3.63
C GLN A 68 -9.87 -12.14 -3.40
N ARG A 69 -8.72 -12.22 -4.04
CA ARG A 69 -7.59 -11.31 -3.85
C ARG A 69 -7.45 -10.40 -5.05
N ALA A 70 -7.17 -9.12 -4.79
CA ALA A 70 -6.82 -8.17 -5.83
C ALA A 70 -5.56 -8.64 -6.57
N SER A 71 -5.46 -8.29 -7.85
CA SER A 71 -4.31 -8.60 -8.71
C SER A 71 -3.15 -7.61 -8.55
N THR A 72 -3.36 -6.52 -7.82
CA THR A 72 -2.35 -5.48 -7.56
C THR A 72 -2.14 -5.33 -6.07
N GLY A 73 -0.88 -5.19 -5.68
CA GLY A 73 -0.47 -5.10 -4.29
C GLY A 73 0.79 -4.29 -4.10
N VAL A 74 1.37 -4.42 -2.92
CA VAL A 74 2.63 -3.78 -2.53
C VAL A 74 3.60 -4.84 -2.01
N MET A 75 4.86 -4.74 -2.42
CA MET A 75 5.96 -5.40 -1.75
C MET A 75 6.26 -4.64 -0.46
N ALA A 76 6.21 -5.32 0.68
CA ALA A 76 6.47 -4.76 1.99
C ALA A 76 7.78 -5.30 2.59
N GLU A 77 8.58 -4.41 3.16
CA GLU A 77 9.79 -4.75 3.91
C GLU A 77 9.47 -4.90 5.38
N MET A 78 9.89 -6.01 5.99
CA MET A 78 9.82 -6.21 7.44
C MET A 78 10.94 -5.39 8.11
N ARG A 79 10.57 -4.27 8.72
CA ARG A 79 11.53 -3.37 9.36
C ARG A 79 11.80 -3.75 10.82
N GLN A 80 10.81 -4.29 11.50
CA GLN A 80 10.95 -4.82 12.85
C GLN A 80 10.11 -6.08 13.00
N VAL A 81 10.71 -7.12 13.58
CA VAL A 81 10.00 -8.35 13.93
C VAL A 81 10.33 -8.70 15.37
N GLN A 82 9.29 -8.84 16.19
CA GLN A 82 9.39 -9.22 17.58
C GLN A 82 8.65 -10.54 17.81
N ALA A 83 9.37 -11.55 18.31
CA ALA A 83 8.74 -12.77 18.79
C ALA A 83 7.97 -12.48 20.10
N LEU A 84 6.77 -13.03 20.20
CA LEU A 84 5.88 -12.94 21.34
C LEU A 84 5.58 -14.34 21.89
N ASP A 85 4.98 -14.40 23.09
CA ASP A 85 4.57 -15.66 23.71
C ASP A 85 3.64 -16.49 22.81
N GLY A 86 3.78 -17.82 22.88
CA GLY A 86 2.98 -18.76 22.08
C GLY A 86 3.39 -18.82 20.60
N GLY A 87 4.59 -18.36 20.26
CA GLY A 87 5.13 -18.36 18.90
C GLY A 87 4.49 -17.32 17.98
N ARG A 88 3.83 -16.30 18.55
CA ARG A 88 3.24 -15.18 17.79
C ARG A 88 4.32 -14.17 17.44
N TYR A 89 4.03 -13.27 16.50
CA TYR A 89 4.93 -12.18 16.15
C TYR A 89 4.19 -10.83 16.14
N ALA A 90 4.86 -9.77 16.59
CA ALA A 90 4.55 -8.40 16.19
C ALA A 90 5.50 -8.00 15.06
N LEU A 91 4.95 -7.50 13.96
CA LEU A 91 5.68 -7.12 12.75
C LEU A 91 5.35 -5.67 12.40
N LEU A 92 6.38 -4.85 12.20
CA LEU A 92 6.27 -3.55 11.55
C LEU A 92 6.86 -3.67 10.16
N ALA A 93 6.04 -3.43 9.15
CA ALA A 93 6.41 -3.47 7.75
C ALA A 93 6.21 -2.11 7.07
N VAL A 94 7.02 -1.82 6.05
CA VAL A 94 6.88 -0.61 5.22
C VAL A 94 6.60 -1.01 3.78
N GLY A 95 5.55 -0.43 3.19
CA GLY A 95 5.25 -0.63 1.78
C GLY A 95 6.32 0.04 0.91
N MET A 96 6.84 -0.68 -0.08
CA MET A 96 7.93 -0.18 -0.92
C MET A 96 7.46 0.15 -2.32
N ARG A 97 7.13 -0.88 -3.10
CA ARG A 97 6.81 -0.76 -4.53
C ARG A 97 5.58 -1.56 -4.88
N ARG A 98 4.89 -1.14 -5.93
CA ARG A 98 3.76 -1.87 -6.47
C ARG A 98 4.21 -3.18 -7.10
N ILE A 99 3.36 -4.18 -6.94
CA ILE A 99 3.48 -5.46 -7.62
C ILE A 99 2.16 -5.80 -8.32
N ARG A 100 2.25 -6.49 -9.46
CA ARG A 100 1.11 -7.21 -10.03
C ARG A 100 1.32 -8.69 -9.83
N VAL A 101 0.27 -9.37 -9.38
CA VAL A 101 0.21 -10.82 -9.33
C VAL A 101 -0.03 -11.34 -10.74
N VAL A 102 0.93 -12.14 -11.22
CA VAL A 102 0.85 -12.81 -12.54
C VAL A 102 0.10 -14.13 -12.40
N ASP A 103 0.40 -14.89 -11.33
CA ASP A 103 -0.21 -16.18 -11.08
C ASP A 103 -0.18 -16.51 -9.59
N TRP A 104 -1.26 -17.09 -9.07
CA TRP A 104 -1.34 -17.59 -7.71
C TRP A 104 -0.83 -19.02 -7.66
N LEU A 105 0.11 -19.28 -6.75
CA LEU A 105 0.60 -20.62 -6.47
C LEU A 105 -0.26 -21.27 -5.37
N HIS A 106 0.02 -22.54 -5.06
CA HIS A 106 -0.70 -23.24 -4.01
C HIS A 106 -0.48 -22.58 -2.64
N ASP A 107 -1.57 -22.39 -1.89
CA ASP A 107 -1.56 -21.82 -0.54
C ASP A 107 -1.12 -22.87 0.49
N ASP A 108 0.12 -23.36 0.40
CA ASP A 108 0.68 -24.33 1.35
C ASP A 108 2.14 -24.00 1.71
N PRO A 109 2.44 -23.59 2.96
CA PRO A 109 1.50 -23.41 4.07
C PRO A 109 0.73 -22.07 4.02
N TYR A 110 1.20 -21.10 3.25
CA TYR A 110 0.64 -19.75 3.11
C TYR A 110 0.51 -19.35 1.63
N PRO A 111 -0.27 -18.30 1.31
CA PRO A 111 -0.39 -17.80 -0.05
C PRO A 111 0.94 -17.44 -0.70
N ARG A 112 1.13 -17.86 -1.95
CA ARG A 112 2.32 -17.52 -2.75
C ARG A 112 1.90 -17.09 -4.14
N ALA A 113 2.67 -16.19 -4.75
CA ALA A 113 2.36 -15.71 -6.09
C ALA A 113 3.62 -15.49 -6.93
N ARG A 114 3.51 -15.76 -8.23
CA ARG A 114 4.40 -15.13 -9.21
C ARG A 114 3.96 -13.68 -9.39
N PHE A 115 4.92 -12.79 -9.45
CA PHE A 115 4.65 -11.36 -9.52
C PHE A 115 5.60 -10.68 -10.50
N GLU A 116 5.18 -9.49 -10.93
CA GLU A 116 6.02 -8.51 -11.59
C GLU A 116 6.00 -7.22 -10.77
N GLU A 117 7.12 -6.50 -10.77
CA GLU A 117 7.16 -5.13 -10.23
C GLU A 117 6.46 -4.20 -11.21
N TRP A 118 5.65 -3.29 -10.69
CA TRP A 118 4.88 -2.36 -11.51
C TRP A 118 5.43 -0.94 -11.42
N GLU A 119 6.33 -0.66 -12.35
CA GLU A 119 6.94 0.66 -12.54
C GLU A 119 5.97 1.66 -13.17
N ASP A 120 6.17 2.94 -12.85
CA ASP A 120 5.40 4.05 -13.42
C ASP A 120 6.00 4.49 -14.76
N PRO A 121 5.26 4.40 -15.88
CA PRO A 121 5.80 4.70 -17.20
C PRO A 121 6.05 6.20 -17.43
N ASP A 122 5.40 7.07 -16.65
CA ASP A 122 5.45 8.53 -16.76
C ASP A 122 6.30 9.19 -15.65
N ILE A 123 7.15 8.44 -14.95
CA ILE A 123 8.00 8.97 -13.85
C ILE A 123 8.91 10.14 -14.28
N ALA A 124 9.32 10.17 -15.54
CA ALA A 124 10.16 11.24 -16.10
C ALA A 124 9.35 12.41 -16.68
N ASP A 125 8.03 12.44 -16.50
CA ASP A 125 7.20 13.50 -17.06
C ASP A 125 7.41 14.83 -16.30
N PRO A 126 7.81 15.92 -16.99
CA PRO A 126 8.17 17.18 -16.35
C PRO A 126 6.96 17.92 -15.73
N THR A 127 5.73 17.53 -16.07
CA THR A 127 4.51 18.16 -15.53
C THR A 127 4.12 17.64 -14.14
N LEU A 128 4.78 16.57 -13.66
CA LEU A 128 4.47 15.96 -12.36
C LEU A 128 4.74 16.89 -11.18
N THR A 129 5.78 17.73 -11.25
CA THR A 129 6.07 18.70 -10.19
C THR A 129 4.95 19.73 -10.04
N GLU A 130 4.42 20.25 -11.16
CA GLU A 130 3.30 21.18 -11.14
C GLU A 130 2.00 20.50 -10.66
N THR A 131 1.79 19.26 -11.08
CA THR A 131 0.66 18.43 -10.64
C THR A 131 0.68 18.22 -9.13
N LEU A 132 1.83 17.82 -8.57
CA LEU A 132 2.02 17.69 -7.13
C LEU A 132 1.73 19.01 -6.41
N ALA A 133 2.25 20.13 -6.91
CA ALA A 133 2.01 21.44 -6.28
C ALA A 133 0.52 21.81 -6.28
N ALA A 134 -0.24 21.46 -7.33
CA ALA A 134 -1.68 21.68 -7.40
C ALA A 134 -2.46 20.80 -6.40
N THR A 135 -2.22 19.48 -6.42
CA THR A 135 -2.84 18.55 -5.48
C THR A 135 -2.49 18.88 -4.02
N ARG A 136 -1.25 19.30 -3.73
CA ARG A 136 -0.86 19.71 -2.38
C ARG A 136 -1.68 20.92 -1.91
N ARG A 137 -1.87 21.94 -2.76
CA ARG A 137 -2.75 23.08 -2.42
C ARG A 137 -4.17 22.65 -2.11
N HIS A 138 -4.71 21.66 -2.83
CA HIS A 138 -6.04 21.12 -2.55
C HIS A 138 -6.09 20.34 -1.23
N ALA A 139 -5.08 19.49 -0.99
CA ALA A 139 -4.93 18.78 0.28
C ALA A 139 -4.80 19.73 1.48
N GLU A 140 -4.18 20.90 1.30
CA GLU A 140 -4.12 21.96 2.32
C GLU A 140 -5.49 22.54 2.66
N ILE A 141 -6.34 22.79 1.66
CA ILE A 141 -7.73 23.23 1.89
C ILE A 141 -8.49 22.18 2.70
N VAL A 142 -8.35 20.90 2.34
CA VAL A 142 -8.96 19.80 3.10
C VAL A 142 -8.41 19.73 4.53
N ARG A 143 -7.10 19.90 4.72
CA ARG A 143 -6.47 19.96 6.05
C ARG A 143 -7.06 21.09 6.89
N GLU A 144 -7.26 22.27 6.32
CA GLU A 144 -7.88 23.41 7.00
C GLU A 144 -9.33 23.11 7.42
N LEU A 145 -10.12 22.48 6.55
CA LEU A 145 -11.50 22.08 6.86
C LEU A 145 -11.57 21.00 7.95
N MET A 146 -10.51 20.21 8.12
CA MET A 146 -10.39 19.18 9.16
C MET A 146 -9.87 19.72 10.50
N GLN A 147 -9.57 21.02 10.63
CA GLN A 147 -9.06 21.60 11.87
C GLN A 147 -10.04 21.38 13.04
N GLY A 148 -9.49 20.94 14.17
CA GLY A 148 -10.26 20.67 15.39
C GLY A 148 -10.88 19.27 15.43
N THR A 149 -10.70 18.45 14.39
CA THR A 149 -11.15 17.05 14.39
C THR A 149 -10.17 16.10 15.07
N GLY A 150 -8.93 16.54 15.31
CA GLY A 150 -7.85 15.68 15.82
C GLY A 150 -7.34 14.65 14.80
N ARG A 151 -7.70 14.82 13.52
CA ARG A 151 -7.35 13.95 12.39
C ARG A 151 -6.71 14.74 11.25
N GLU A 152 -6.10 15.88 11.55
CA GLU A 152 -5.51 16.77 10.57
C GLU A 152 -4.33 16.08 9.84
N PRO A 153 -4.33 16.09 8.49
CA PRO A 153 -3.22 15.56 7.70
C PRO A 153 -1.86 16.23 8.00
N ALA A 154 -0.81 15.45 8.26
CA ALA A 154 0.55 15.96 8.51
C ALA A 154 1.34 16.18 7.19
N LEU A 155 0.80 17.01 6.29
CA LEU A 155 1.31 17.18 4.91
C LEU A 155 2.73 17.74 4.85
N ASP A 156 3.09 18.66 5.74
CA ASP A 156 4.42 19.32 5.76
C ASP A 156 5.55 18.39 6.25
N GLN A 157 5.20 17.33 6.99
CA GLN A 157 6.19 16.44 7.63
C GLN A 157 6.40 15.14 6.86
N LEU A 158 5.36 14.64 6.20
CA LEU A 158 5.31 13.28 5.67
C LEU A 158 5.22 13.20 4.16
N VAL A 159 5.10 14.33 3.45
CA VAL A 159 4.95 14.37 1.99
C VAL A 159 6.19 14.98 1.35
N SER A 160 6.82 14.25 0.45
CA SER A 160 7.99 14.68 -0.33
C SER A 160 7.63 15.77 -1.34
N ASP A 161 8.51 16.77 -1.49
CA ASP A 161 8.40 17.80 -2.54
C ASP A 161 9.12 17.43 -3.84
N GLU A 162 10.04 16.46 -3.77
CA GLU A 162 10.96 16.14 -4.86
C GLU A 162 10.61 14.82 -5.57
N ALA A 163 9.66 14.05 -5.03
CA ALA A 163 9.27 12.73 -5.54
C ALA A 163 7.74 12.64 -5.74
N PRO A 164 7.18 13.23 -6.83
CA PRO A 164 5.74 13.23 -7.10
C PRO A 164 5.09 11.84 -7.12
N GLU A 165 5.80 10.84 -7.62
CA GLU A 165 5.35 9.45 -7.70
C GLU A 165 5.09 8.84 -6.32
N VAL A 166 5.87 9.26 -5.32
CA VAL A 166 5.75 8.87 -3.91
C VAL A 166 4.75 9.79 -3.17
N ALA A 167 4.81 11.09 -3.44
CA ALA A 167 4.03 12.11 -2.74
C ALA A 167 2.52 11.88 -2.85
N ALA A 168 2.02 11.40 -3.99
CA ALA A 168 0.62 11.03 -4.15
C ALA A 168 0.17 9.98 -3.12
N TYR A 169 1.00 8.97 -2.83
CA TYR A 169 0.70 7.97 -1.81
C TYR A 169 0.80 8.54 -0.40
N GLN A 170 1.78 9.40 -0.14
CA GLN A 170 1.96 10.04 1.16
C GLN A 170 0.78 10.93 1.53
N ILE A 171 0.28 11.74 0.58
CA ILE A 171 -0.94 12.54 0.78
C ILE A 171 -2.11 11.60 1.09
N ALA A 172 -2.36 10.61 0.22
CA ALA A 172 -3.46 9.66 0.41
C ALA A 172 -3.40 8.89 1.75
N ALA A 173 -2.20 8.60 2.24
CA ALA A 173 -2.00 7.94 3.53
C ALA A 173 -2.53 8.77 4.71
N GLN A 174 -2.44 10.10 4.62
CA GLN A 174 -2.92 11.02 5.64
C GLN A 174 -4.44 11.25 5.60
N LEU A 175 -5.10 10.92 4.47
CA LEU A 175 -6.51 11.20 4.28
C LEU A 175 -7.41 10.10 4.88
N PRO A 176 -8.59 10.45 5.44
CA PRO A 176 -9.58 9.50 5.92
C PRO A 176 -10.38 8.84 4.77
N ILE A 177 -9.69 8.35 3.74
CA ILE A 177 -10.29 7.71 2.56
C ILE A 177 -10.37 6.18 2.70
N GLY A 178 -11.39 5.60 2.05
CA GLY A 178 -11.70 4.18 2.17
C GLY A 178 -10.80 3.27 1.34
N PRO A 179 -10.93 1.93 1.49
CA PRO A 179 -10.15 0.96 0.73
C PRO A 179 -10.33 1.06 -0.78
N SER A 180 -11.52 1.46 -1.25
CA SER A 180 -11.81 1.66 -2.69
C SER A 180 -10.94 2.75 -3.29
N ASP A 181 -10.84 3.91 -2.63
CA ASP A 181 -10.01 5.03 -3.11
C ASP A 181 -8.55 4.64 -3.09
N ARG A 182 -8.08 4.04 -1.98
CA ARG A 182 -6.70 3.56 -1.84
C ARG A 182 -6.33 2.55 -2.92
N LEU A 183 -7.19 1.57 -3.19
CA LEU A 183 -6.99 0.62 -4.28
C LEU A 183 -7.01 1.33 -5.65
N GLY A 184 -7.89 2.31 -5.81
CA GLY A 184 -7.93 3.20 -6.97
C GLY A 184 -6.58 3.87 -7.21
N LEU A 185 -5.96 4.49 -6.21
CA LEU A 185 -4.64 5.08 -6.36
C LEU A 185 -3.56 4.03 -6.69
N LEU A 186 -3.58 2.90 -5.99
CA LEU A 186 -2.59 1.84 -6.17
C LEU A 186 -2.62 1.25 -7.59
N THR A 187 -3.82 1.07 -8.14
CA THR A 187 -4.05 0.48 -9.47
C THR A 187 -3.98 1.49 -10.61
N ALA A 188 -3.63 2.75 -10.36
CA ALA A 188 -3.52 3.77 -11.40
C ALA A 188 -2.39 3.41 -12.41
N PRO A 189 -2.68 3.32 -13.72
CA PRO A 189 -1.70 3.02 -14.77
C PRO A 189 -0.49 3.96 -14.82
N THR A 190 -0.69 5.22 -14.44
CA THR A 190 0.29 6.30 -14.52
C THR A 190 0.24 7.14 -13.25
N ILE A 191 1.29 7.92 -13.00
CA ILE A 191 1.36 8.87 -11.88
C ILE A 191 0.34 9.99 -12.11
N LYS A 192 0.15 10.47 -13.34
CA LYS A 192 -0.90 11.45 -13.66
C LYS A 192 -2.29 10.94 -13.33
N GLU A 193 -2.62 9.70 -13.70
CA GLU A 193 -3.90 9.11 -13.33
C GLU A 193 -4.03 8.89 -11.82
N ARG A 194 -2.92 8.63 -11.12
CA ARG A 194 -2.89 8.52 -9.66
C ARG A 194 -3.25 9.85 -9.01
N PHE A 195 -2.65 10.96 -9.46
CA PHE A 195 -3.01 12.31 -9.01
C PHE A 195 -4.47 12.62 -9.32
N ALA A 196 -4.95 12.33 -10.54
CA ALA A 196 -6.35 12.54 -10.89
C ALA A 196 -7.35 11.71 -10.06
N ARG A 197 -6.94 10.57 -9.50
CA ARG A 197 -7.74 9.78 -8.55
C ARG A 197 -7.66 10.37 -7.14
N LEU A 198 -6.50 10.87 -6.73
CA LEU A 198 -6.30 11.55 -5.46
C LEU A 198 -7.10 12.86 -5.39
N ASP A 199 -7.07 13.68 -6.43
CA ASP A 199 -7.82 14.95 -6.49
C ASP A 199 -9.33 14.69 -6.37
N ARG A 200 -9.85 13.64 -7.01
CA ARG A 200 -11.27 13.24 -6.84
C ARG A 200 -11.59 12.84 -5.40
N ALA A 201 -10.72 12.10 -4.75
CA ALA A 201 -10.91 11.74 -3.35
C ALA A 201 -10.86 12.97 -2.42
N LEU A 202 -10.03 13.97 -2.76
CA LEU A 202 -9.99 15.26 -2.06
C LEU A 202 -11.27 16.07 -2.31
N ASP A 203 -11.79 16.12 -3.54
CA ASP A 203 -13.06 16.78 -3.89
C ASP A 203 -14.24 16.18 -3.09
N ASP A 204 -14.30 14.85 -3.03
CA ASP A 204 -15.35 14.14 -2.30
C ASP A 204 -15.26 14.44 -0.80
N LEU A 205 -14.05 14.42 -0.24
CA LEU A 205 -13.82 14.72 1.18
C LEU A 205 -14.12 16.18 1.52
N GLU A 206 -13.68 17.13 0.69
CA GLU A 206 -13.99 18.54 0.82
C GLU A 206 -15.51 18.76 0.81
N SER A 207 -16.22 18.12 -0.13
CA SER A 207 -17.67 18.20 -0.24
C SER A 207 -18.34 17.73 1.05
N VAL A 208 -17.98 16.54 1.55
CA VAL A 208 -18.53 15.99 2.80
C VAL A 208 -18.27 16.92 3.99
N LEU A 209 -17.05 17.45 4.12
CA LEU A 209 -16.68 18.36 5.21
C LEU A 209 -17.49 19.66 5.15
N ARG A 210 -17.66 20.25 3.97
CA ARG A 210 -18.44 21.48 3.80
C ARG A 210 -19.93 21.28 4.10
N PHE A 211 -20.51 20.15 3.67
CA PHE A 211 -21.91 19.83 3.98
C PHE A 211 -22.12 19.53 5.47
N GLY A 212 -21.15 18.90 6.13
CA GLY A 212 -21.21 18.62 7.58
C GLY A 212 -21.05 19.84 8.49
N LEU A 213 -20.62 20.98 7.95
CA LEU A 213 -20.42 22.25 8.67
C LEU A 213 -21.63 23.20 8.58
N THR A 214 -22.68 22.84 7.83
CA THR A 214 -23.91 23.65 7.67
C THR A 214 -25.02 23.14 8.58
#